data_AF-A0A2P5BCD8-F1
#
_entry.id   AF-A0A2P5BCD8-F1
#
_cell.length_a   1.000
_cell.length_b   1.000
_cell.length_c   1.000
_cell.angle_alpha   90.00
_cell.angle_beta   90.00
_cell.angle_gamma   90.00
#
_symmetry.space_group_name_H-M   'P 1'
#
loop_
_entity.id
_entity.type
_entity.pdbx_description
1 polymer ?
#
loop_
_entity_poly.entity_id
_entity_poly.type
_entity_poly.pdbx_seq_one_letter_code
_entity_poly.pdbx_strand_id
1 'polypeptide(L)'
;MVACIALNECITCIRGPRRSQLLNVVSSNSVYLSQDPSGSYVVQQVLGLQNPLVNQKIICTQLKGQYGRFSFQKGASHVVEKCLDTPLMEVVVDELLSYIKLGQLAGHPYGNYAKRL
;
A
#
# COMPACT_ATOMS: atom_id res chain seq x y z
N MET A 1 11.25 -12.13 -13.05
CA MET A 1 10.38 -13.15 -12.42
C MET A 1 11.08 -13.93 -11.30
N VAL A 2 12.37 -14.29 -11.43
CA VAL A 2 13.10 -15.12 -10.41
C VAL A 2 13.33 -14.40 -9.06
N ALA A 3 13.54 -13.09 -9.05
CA ALA A 3 13.91 -12.36 -7.83
C ALA A 3 12.81 -12.28 -6.76
N CYS A 4 11.52 -12.25 -7.15
CA CYS A 4 10.41 -12.13 -6.18
C CYS A 4 10.00 -13.46 -5.55
N ILE A 5 10.20 -14.59 -6.23
CA ILE A 5 10.01 -15.92 -5.64
C ILE A 5 11.05 -16.14 -4.53
N ALA A 6 12.32 -15.88 -4.84
CA ALA A 6 13.40 -15.97 -3.86
C ALA A 6 13.18 -15.04 -2.65
N LEU A 7 12.65 -13.83 -2.87
CA LEU A 7 12.29 -12.90 -1.78
C LEU A 7 11.16 -13.44 -0.90
N ASN A 8 10.10 -13.99 -1.48
CA ASN A 8 9.01 -14.59 -0.72
C ASN A 8 9.46 -15.84 0.03
N GLU A 9 10.31 -16.68 -0.56
CA GLU A 9 10.95 -17.80 0.14
C GLU A 9 11.88 -17.34 1.27
N CYS A 10 12.62 -16.25 1.08
CA CYS A 10 13.41 -15.64 2.16
C CYS A 10 12.51 -15.13 3.29
N ILE A 11 11.36 -14.53 2.96
CA ILE A 11 10.37 -14.09 3.94
C ILE A 11 9.76 -15.28 4.70
N THR A 12 9.69 -16.49 4.15
CA THR A 12 9.18 -17.66 4.89
C THR A 12 10.28 -18.42 5.63
N CYS A 13 11.49 -18.50 5.08
CA CYS A 13 12.58 -19.32 5.61
C CYS A 13 13.49 -18.59 6.62
N ILE A 14 13.69 -17.27 6.49
CA ILE A 14 14.62 -16.53 7.37
C ILE A 14 13.97 -16.26 8.73
N ARG A 15 14.73 -16.56 9.79
CA ARG A 15 14.36 -16.35 11.20
C ARG A 15 15.31 -15.36 11.87
N GLY A 16 14.89 -14.82 13.02
CA GLY A 16 15.72 -13.94 13.84
C GLY A 16 15.95 -12.54 13.24
N PRO A 17 17.05 -11.86 13.62
CA PRO A 17 17.27 -10.44 13.31
C PRO A 17 17.28 -10.11 11.80
N ARG A 18 17.75 -11.04 10.96
CA ARG A 18 17.78 -10.87 9.50
C ARG A 18 16.38 -10.77 8.90
N ARG A 19 15.40 -11.50 9.48
CA ARG A 19 13.99 -11.40 9.08
C ARG A 19 13.47 -9.99 9.33
N SER A 20 13.73 -9.44 10.51
CA SER A 20 13.30 -8.09 10.86
C SER A 20 13.94 -7.04 9.94
N GLN A 21 15.23 -7.19 9.59
CA GLN A 21 15.90 -6.32 8.61
C GLN A 21 15.22 -6.39 7.25
N LEU A 22 14.92 -7.60 6.75
CA LEU A 22 14.23 -7.78 5.48
C LEU A 22 12.84 -7.14 5.46
N LEU A 23 12.03 -7.37 6.50
CA LEU A 23 10.71 -6.76 6.63
C LEU A 23 10.80 -5.23 6.73
N ASN A 24 11.85 -4.70 7.36
CA ASN A 24 12.08 -3.27 7.45
C ASN A 24 12.41 -2.65 6.07
N VAL A 25 13.23 -3.34 5.26
CA VAL A 25 13.55 -2.92 3.89
C VAL A 25 12.31 -2.99 3.00
N VAL A 26 11.53 -4.08 3.06
CA VAL A 26 10.29 -4.21 2.28
C VAL A 26 9.28 -3.13 2.66
N SER A 27 9.06 -2.91 3.96
CA SER A 27 8.14 -1.86 4.41
C SER A 27 8.60 -0.47 3.99
N SER A 28 9.89 -0.13 4.08
CA SER A 28 10.40 1.17 3.61
C SER A 28 10.28 1.39 2.10
N ASN A 29 10.14 0.32 1.31
CA ASN A 29 10.04 0.39 -0.15
C ASN A 29 8.64 0.04 -0.65
N SER A 30 7.64 -0.04 0.23
CA SER A 30 6.32 -0.56 -0.12
C SER A 30 5.64 0.24 -1.23
N VAL A 31 5.83 1.56 -1.29
CA VAL A 31 5.28 2.41 -2.37
C VAL A 31 5.80 2.00 -3.74
N TYR A 32 7.11 1.79 -3.86
CA TYR A 32 7.72 1.37 -5.13
C TYR A 32 7.32 -0.06 -5.48
N LEU A 33 7.40 -0.96 -4.49
CA LEU A 33 7.09 -2.38 -4.68
C LEU A 33 5.62 -2.60 -5.05
N SER A 34 4.67 -1.88 -4.45
CA SER A 34 3.24 -1.99 -4.79
C SER A 34 2.92 -1.64 -6.24
N GLN A 35 3.73 -0.80 -6.87
CA GLN A 35 3.57 -0.40 -8.26
C GLN A 35 4.28 -1.35 -9.23
N ASP A 36 5.24 -2.13 -8.73
CA ASP A 36 5.92 -3.17 -9.50
C ASP A 36 5.06 -4.44 -9.61
N PRO A 37 4.88 -5.01 -10.82
CA PRO A 37 4.07 -6.21 -10.99
C PRO A 37 4.48 -7.40 -10.11
N SER A 38 5.77 -7.57 -9.84
CA SER A 38 6.29 -8.64 -8.99
C SER A 38 6.40 -8.20 -7.52
N GLY A 39 6.78 -6.94 -7.27
CA GLY A 39 6.88 -6.34 -5.94
C GLY A 39 5.55 -6.27 -5.21
N SER A 40 4.44 -6.10 -5.92
CA SER A 40 3.10 -6.04 -5.33
C SER A 40 2.73 -7.33 -4.59
N TYR A 41 3.17 -8.48 -5.09
CA TYR A 41 3.02 -9.75 -4.40
C TYR A 41 3.84 -9.81 -3.10
N VAL A 42 5.07 -9.29 -3.12
CA VAL A 42 5.93 -9.24 -1.92
C VAL A 42 5.28 -8.41 -0.81
N VAL A 43 4.69 -7.25 -1.16
CA VAL A 43 3.98 -6.41 -0.19
C VAL A 43 2.76 -7.14 0.35
N GLN A 44 1.96 -7.80 -0.50
CA GLN A 44 0.82 -8.61 -0.05
C GLN A 44 1.23 -9.73 0.90
N GLN A 45 2.33 -10.44 0.61
CA GLN A 45 2.86 -11.49 1.48
C GLN A 45 3.27 -10.92 2.85
N VAL A 46 3.96 -9.77 2.88
CA VAL A 46 4.36 -9.12 4.13
C VAL A 46 3.15 -8.68 4.95
N LEU A 47 2.13 -8.09 4.31
CA LEU A 47 0.88 -7.72 4.99
C LEU A 47 0.17 -8.95 5.57
N GLY A 48 0.22 -10.09 4.85
CA GLY A 48 -0.32 -11.38 5.27
C GLY A 48 0.38 -12.01 6.46
N LEU A 49 1.59 -11.58 6.82
CA LEU A 49 2.26 -12.04 8.04
C LEU A 49 1.62 -11.50 9.33
N GLN A 50 0.69 -10.54 9.22
CA GLN A 50 -0.01 -9.90 10.33
C GLN A 50 0.94 -9.35 11.42
N ASN A 51 2.14 -8.91 11.04
CA ASN A 51 3.05 -8.27 11.98
C ASN A 51 2.58 -6.84 12.25
N PRO A 52 2.16 -6.47 13.48
CA PRO A 52 1.52 -5.18 13.74
C PRO A 52 2.41 -3.97 13.40
N LEU A 53 3.71 -4.03 13.74
CA LEU A 53 4.64 -2.93 13.50
C LEU A 53 4.90 -2.73 12.00
N VAL A 54 5.06 -3.83 11.26
CA VAL A 54 5.31 -3.79 9.82
C VAL A 54 4.06 -3.33 9.08
N ASN A 55 2.89 -3.86 9.43
CA ASN A 55 1.62 -3.46 8.83
C ASN A 55 1.32 -1.99 9.12
N GLN A 56 1.52 -1.53 10.36
CA GLN A 56 1.36 -0.12 10.71
C GLN A 56 2.30 0.77 9.90
N LYS A 57 3.57 0.39 9.74
CA LYS A 57 4.51 1.16 8.93
C LYS A 57 4.10 1.22 7.46
N ILE A 58 3.70 0.09 6.87
CA ILE A 58 3.27 0.05 5.47
C ILE A 58 2.00 0.89 5.29
N ILE A 59 0.99 0.67 6.13
CA ILE A 59 -0.35 1.23 5.95
C ILE A 59 -0.38 2.70 6.38
N CYS A 60 -0.02 2.98 7.63
CA CYS A 60 -0.22 4.31 8.22
C CYS A 60 0.89 5.31 7.83
N THR A 61 2.01 4.85 7.27
CA THR A 61 3.14 5.73 6.94
C THR A 61 3.46 5.72 5.44
N GLN A 62 3.72 4.54 4.87
CA GLN A 62 4.31 4.47 3.53
C GLN A 62 3.27 4.63 2.43
N LEU A 63 2.15 3.91 2.53
CA LEU A 63 1.07 3.94 1.54
C LEU A 63 0.07 5.08 1.75
N LYS A 64 0.17 5.80 2.87
CA LYS A 64 -0.68 6.94 3.18
C LYS A 64 -0.59 8.00 2.08
N GLY A 65 -1.74 8.50 1.65
CA GLY A 65 -1.93 9.45 0.55
C GLY A 65 -1.93 8.81 -0.85
N GLN A 66 -1.72 7.49 -0.95
CA GLN A 66 -1.64 6.79 -2.23
C GLN A 66 -2.86 5.91 -2.52
N TYR A 67 -3.73 5.65 -1.55
CA TYR A 67 -4.78 4.63 -1.67
C TYR A 67 -5.73 4.92 -2.82
N GLY A 68 -6.18 6.17 -2.95
CA GLY A 68 -7.05 6.60 -4.03
C GLY A 68 -6.46 6.33 -5.42
N ARG A 69 -5.16 6.60 -5.61
CA ARG A 69 -4.47 6.34 -6.88
C ARG A 69 -4.23 4.84 -7.10
N PHE A 70 -3.79 4.13 -6.05
CA PHE A 70 -3.45 2.71 -6.12
C PHE A 70 -4.66 1.82 -6.42
N SER A 71 -5.87 2.22 -6.00
CA SER A 71 -7.10 1.51 -6.36
C SER A 71 -7.36 1.40 -7.87
N PHE A 72 -6.78 2.27 -8.70
CA PHE A 72 -6.94 2.23 -10.17
C PHE A 72 -5.74 1.60 -10.89
N GLN A 73 -4.70 1.18 -10.17
CA GLN A 73 -3.50 0.61 -10.76
C GLN A 73 -3.48 -0.92 -10.61
N LYS A 74 -3.33 -1.62 -11.73
CA LYS A 74 -3.19 -3.08 -11.77
C LYS A 74 -2.02 -3.53 -10.88
N GLY A 75 -2.26 -4.44 -9.95
CA GLY A 75 -1.27 -4.91 -8.98
C GLY A 75 -1.31 -4.13 -7.66
N ALA A 76 -1.21 -2.80 -7.73
CA ALA A 76 -1.31 -1.96 -6.54
C ALA A 76 -2.71 -2.00 -5.89
N SER A 77 -3.76 -2.16 -6.68
CA SER A 77 -5.14 -2.33 -6.19
C SER A 77 -5.28 -3.52 -5.26
N HIS A 78 -4.61 -4.65 -5.55
CA HIS A 78 -4.60 -5.82 -4.68
C HIS A 78 -3.86 -5.59 -3.37
N VAL A 79 -2.88 -4.67 -3.35
CA VAL A 79 -2.25 -4.24 -2.09
C VAL A 79 -3.26 -3.46 -1.26
N VAL A 80 -4.07 -2.58 -1.88
CA VAL A 80 -5.14 -1.84 -1.17
C VAL A 80 -6.17 -2.81 -0.59
N GLU A 81 -6.63 -3.79 -1.38
CA GLU A 81 -7.50 -4.88 -0.91
C GLU A 81 -6.88 -5.59 0.31
N LYS A 82 -5.59 -5.92 0.25
CA LYS A 82 -4.90 -6.56 1.37
C LYS A 82 -4.78 -5.68 2.60
N CYS A 83 -4.69 -4.36 2.45
CA CYS A 83 -4.71 -3.43 3.60
C CYS A 83 -6.08 -3.41 4.28
N LEU A 84 -7.17 -3.57 3.52
CA LEU A 84 -8.54 -3.63 4.04
C LEU A 84 -8.81 -4.92 4.84
N ASP A 85 -8.06 -5.99 4.59
CA ASP A 85 -8.11 -7.22 5.40
C ASP A 85 -7.42 -7.09 6.78
N THR A 86 -6.84 -5.93 7.10
CA THR A 86 -6.11 -5.72 8.35
C THR A 86 -6.94 -4.94 9.37
N PRO A 87 -6.62 -5.02 10.68
CA PRO A 87 -7.25 -4.17 11.71
C PRO A 87 -7.07 -2.66 11.49
N LEU A 88 -6.23 -2.25 10.53
CA LEU A 88 -5.97 -0.85 10.18
C LEU A 88 -6.83 -0.36 9.00
N MET A 89 -7.86 -1.13 8.61
CA MET A 89 -8.71 -0.81 7.47
C MET A 89 -9.35 0.58 7.53
N GLU A 90 -9.66 1.08 8.73
CA GLU A 90 -10.29 2.39 8.93
C GLU A 90 -9.44 3.52 8.30
N VAL A 91 -8.12 3.46 8.46
CA VAL A 91 -7.19 4.45 7.88
C VAL A 91 -7.29 4.47 6.35
N VAL A 92 -7.44 3.30 5.74
CA VAL A 92 -7.54 3.15 4.28
C VAL A 92 -8.89 3.65 3.79
N VAL A 93 -9.98 3.28 4.48
CA VAL A 93 -11.34 3.69 4.15
C VAL A 93 -11.50 5.21 4.24
N ASP A 94 -11.01 5.84 5.30
CA ASP A 94 -11.09 7.29 5.49
C ASP A 94 -10.40 8.06 4.36
N GLU A 95 -9.24 7.57 3.90
CA GLU A 95 -8.52 8.18 2.79
C GLU A 95 -9.25 7.99 1.46
N LEU A 96 -9.78 6.79 1.19
CA LEU A 96 -10.55 6.51 -0.02
C LEU A 96 -11.82 7.37 -0.09
N LEU A 97 -12.55 7.51 1.02
CA LEU A 97 -13.72 8.39 1.11
C LEU A 97 -13.35 9.84 0.83
N SER A 98 -12.21 10.30 1.37
CA SER A 98 -11.69 11.64 1.12
C SER A 98 -11.32 11.85 -0.35
N TYR A 99 -10.68 10.88 -0.98
CA TYR A 99 -10.32 10.92 -2.39
C TYR A 99 -11.56 11.01 -3.31
N ILE A 100 -12.59 10.21 -3.04
CA ILE A 100 -13.85 10.24 -3.81
C ILE A 100 -14.55 11.59 -3.67
N LYS A 101 -14.64 12.13 -2.45
CA LYS A 101 -15.21 13.47 -2.19
C LYS A 101 -14.46 14.56 -2.96
N LEU A 102 -13.13 14.52 -2.95
CA LEU A 102 -12.31 15.44 -3.74
C LEU A 102 -12.60 15.32 -5.24
N GLY A 103 -12.74 14.10 -5.76
CA GLY A 103 -13.11 13.86 -7.15
C GLY A 103 -14.48 14.44 -7.51
N GLN A 104 -15.48 14.28 -6.63
CA GLN A 104 -16.82 14.84 -6.83
C GLN A 104 -16.83 16.38 -6.80
N LEU A 105 -16.07 16.98 -5.88
CA LEU A 105 -15.91 18.45 -5.81
C LEU A 105 -15.19 19.00 -7.05
N ALA A 106 -14.14 18.33 -7.51
CA ALA A 106 -13.41 18.71 -8.72
C ALA A 106 -14.25 18.54 -10.01
N GLY A 107 -15.16 17.56 -10.04
CA GLY A 107 -16.09 17.35 -11.14
C GLY A 107 -17.30 18.28 -11.13
N HIS A 108 -17.54 19.03 -10.06
CA HIS A 108 -18.69 19.93 -9.96
C HIS A 108 -18.41 21.25 -10.70
N PRO A 109 -19.33 21.76 -11.55
CA PRO A 109 -19.14 23.00 -12.32
C PRO A 109 -18.88 24.27 -11.48
N TYR A 110 -19.07 24.23 -10.15
CA TYR A 110 -18.75 25.34 -9.24
C TYR A 110 -17.33 25.27 -8.64
N GLY A 111 -16.63 24.14 -8.74
CA GLY A 111 -15.25 23.95 -8.24
C GLY A 111 -14.16 24.56 -9.13
N ASN A 112 -14.52 25.01 -10.33
CA ASN A 112 -13.59 25.55 -11.32
C ASN A 112 -13.41 27.08 -11.29
N TYR A 113 -13.98 27.78 -10.30
CA TYR A 113 -13.79 29.23 -10.17
C TYR A 113 -12.44 29.62 -9.55
N ALA A 114 -11.65 28.68 -9.02
CA ALA A 114 -10.36 28.95 -8.38
C ALA A 114 -9.13 28.63 -9.24
N LYS A 115 -9.28 28.54 -10.58
CA LYS A 115 -8.15 28.38 -11.54
C LYS A 115 -7.94 29.54 -12.50
N ARG A 116 -8.56 30.69 -12.27
CA ARG A 116 -8.24 31.94 -12.97
C ARG A 116 -8.34 33.14 -12.04
N LEU A 117 -7.26 33.41 -11.31
CA LEU A 117 -6.72 34.75 -11.08
C LEU A 117 -5.19 34.61 -10.99
#